data_AF-A0A3B0XX90-F1
#
_entry.id   AF-A0A3B0XX90-F1
#
_cell.length_a   1.000
_cell.length_b   1.000
_cell.length_c   1.000
_cell.angle_alpha   90.00
_cell.angle_beta   90.00
_cell.angle_gamma   90.00
#
_symmetry.space_group_name_H-M   'P 1'
#
loop_
_entity.id
_entity.type
_entity.pdbx_description
1 polymer ?
#
loop_
_entity_poly.entity_id
_entity_poly.type
_entity_poly.pdbx_seq_one_letter_code
_entity_poly.pdbx_strand_id
1 'polypeptide(L)'
;MSTKQRCDNASLLKQSTSSCDSPIETGAACELILNWYKINSKSLSGEEMLPRLNIQTLMKVLGNPAWNRVYHCWVIQARHMPRLQHFIKHRFDTDKFVYFIEAYNSQGSAPATELAKPAP
;
A
#
# COMPACT_ATOMS: atom_id res chain seq x y z
N MET A 1 -16.28 5.27 11.87
CA MET A 1 -15.60 4.09 12.45
C MET A 1 -14.12 4.19 12.13
N SER A 2 -13.27 4.02 13.14
CA SER A 2 -11.86 4.42 13.21
C SER A 2 -10.94 3.40 12.51
N THR A 3 -10.16 3.80 11.50
CA THR A 3 -9.20 2.96 10.74
C THR A 3 -7.84 2.79 11.45
N LYS A 4 -7.79 3.00 12.77
CA LYS A 4 -6.57 3.37 13.49
C LYS A 4 -5.65 2.22 13.94
N GLN A 5 -5.67 1.03 13.32
CA GLN A 5 -4.99 -0.11 13.96
C GLN A 5 -4.54 -1.23 13.01
N ARG A 6 -3.61 -0.97 12.07
CA ARG A 6 -3.11 -2.05 11.19
C ARG A 6 -1.60 -2.20 11.03
N CYS A 7 -0.78 -1.25 11.45
CA CYS A 7 0.67 -1.33 11.18
C CYS A 7 1.55 -1.65 12.41
N ASP A 8 0.97 -1.80 13.61
CA ASP A 8 1.74 -1.96 14.85
C ASP A 8 2.16 -3.41 15.19
N ASN A 9 1.73 -4.43 14.44
CA ASN A 9 1.94 -5.84 14.80
C ASN A 9 3.05 -6.58 14.02
N ALA A 10 3.95 -5.88 13.32
CA ALA A 10 5.04 -6.53 12.58
C ALA A 10 6.22 -7.03 13.45
N SER A 11 6.12 -6.97 14.78
CA SER A 11 7.11 -7.53 15.70
C SER A 11 6.46 -8.51 16.65
N LEU A 12 6.23 -9.75 16.20
CA LEU A 12 6.18 -10.99 16.98
C LEU A 12 5.43 -12.05 16.17
N LEU A 13 6.14 -12.89 15.42
CA LEU A 13 5.99 -14.35 15.53
C LEU A 13 7.02 -15.06 14.66
N LYS A 14 7.57 -16.09 15.29
CA LYS A 14 8.70 -16.90 14.86
C LYS A 14 8.32 -17.76 13.66
N GLN A 15 9.37 -18.09 12.88
CA GLN A 15 9.50 -19.16 11.90
C GLN A 15 8.39 -20.22 11.95
N SER A 16 7.66 -20.37 10.84
CA SER A 16 7.06 -21.63 10.44
C SER A 16 7.31 -21.83 8.95
N THR A 17 8.14 -22.83 8.68
CA THR A 17 8.39 -23.42 7.37
C THR A 17 7.08 -23.97 6.80
N SER A 18 6.57 -23.35 5.75
CA SER A 18 5.50 -23.90 4.93
C SER A 18 5.66 -23.36 3.53
N SER A 19 6.27 -24.18 2.69
CA SER A 19 6.33 -24.06 1.23
C SER A 19 4.96 -23.73 0.65
N CYS A 20 4.84 -22.56 0.02
CA CYS A 20 3.77 -22.27 -0.92
C CYS A 20 4.40 -21.61 -2.15
N ASP A 21 4.98 -22.45 -3.01
CA ASP A 21 5.04 -22.17 -4.44
C ASP A 21 3.61 -22.05 -4.94
N SER A 22 3.15 -20.82 -5.15
CA SER A 22 1.92 -20.55 -5.88
C SER A 22 2.24 -19.48 -6.92
N PRO A 23 2.06 -19.77 -8.22
CA PRO A 23 2.28 -18.79 -9.26
C PRO A 23 1.40 -17.57 -8.99
N ILE A 24 2.04 -16.41 -9.00
CA ILE A 24 1.41 -15.13 -8.76
C ILE A 24 0.39 -14.91 -9.89
N GLU A 25 -0.91 -14.86 -9.57
CA GLU A 25 -1.91 -14.26 -10.44
C GLU A 25 -1.66 -12.75 -10.49
N THR A 26 -0.62 -12.35 -11.22
CA THR A 26 -0.22 -10.95 -11.44
C THR A 26 -1.21 -10.17 -12.30
N GLY A 27 -2.39 -10.74 -12.58
CA GLY A 27 -3.45 -10.19 -13.43
C GLY A 27 -4.56 -9.46 -12.67
N ALA A 28 -4.59 -9.50 -11.34
CA ALA A 28 -5.53 -8.70 -10.57
C ALA A 28 -5.07 -7.24 -10.55
N ALA A 29 -5.91 -6.32 -11.05
CA ALA A 29 -5.67 -4.89 -10.92
C ALA A 29 -5.47 -4.55 -9.43
N CYS A 30 -4.36 -3.92 -9.09
CA CYS A 30 -4.06 -3.46 -7.74
C CYS A 30 -3.89 -1.95 -7.76
N GLU A 31 -4.59 -1.26 -6.88
CA GLU A 31 -4.40 0.17 -6.65
C GLU A 31 -3.30 0.37 -5.61
N LEU A 32 -2.40 1.32 -5.87
CA LEU A 32 -1.30 1.64 -4.96
C LEU A 32 -1.50 3.04 -4.38
N ILE A 33 -1.32 3.16 -3.07
CA ILE A 33 -1.45 4.41 -2.34
C ILE A 33 -0.19 4.64 -1.51
N LEU A 34 0.45 5.80 -1.69
CA LEU A 34 1.52 6.27 -0.82
C LEU A 34 0.90 6.98 0.40
N ASN A 35 1.26 6.54 1.59
CA ASN A 35 0.87 7.16 2.86
C ASN A 35 2.11 7.74 3.54
N TRP A 36 1.99 8.93 4.14
CA TRP A 36 3.06 9.51 4.95
C TRP A 36 2.60 9.96 6.32
N TYR A 37 3.38 9.62 7.33
CA TYR A 37 3.09 9.85 8.74
C TYR A 37 4.17 10.75 9.34
N LYS A 38 3.78 11.73 10.13
CA LYS A 38 4.75 12.56 10.88
C LYS A 38 5.46 11.69 11.93
N ILE A 39 6.80 11.77 11.95
CA ILE A 39 7.67 10.92 12.79
C ILE A 39 7.31 11.01 14.29
N ASN A 40 6.83 12.16 14.76
CA ASN A 40 6.56 12.39 16.20
C ASN A 40 5.10 12.25 16.62
N SER A 41 4.15 12.33 15.70
CA SER A 41 2.71 12.26 16.04
C SER A 41 2.09 10.92 15.69
N LYS A 42 2.80 10.06 14.94
CA LYS A 42 2.28 8.81 14.36
C LYS A 42 0.93 9.00 13.65
N SER A 43 0.67 10.22 13.19
CA SER A 43 -0.58 10.59 12.54
C SER A 43 -0.37 10.62 11.04
N LEU A 44 -1.32 10.02 10.32
CA LEU A 44 -1.39 10.15 8.88
C LEU A 44 -1.45 11.64 8.52
N SER A 45 -0.51 12.07 7.69
CA SER A 45 -0.38 13.47 7.26
C SER A 45 -0.84 13.67 5.83
N GLY A 46 -0.86 12.61 5.02
CA GLY A 46 -1.49 12.62 3.71
C GLY A 46 -1.29 11.30 2.97
N GLU A 47 -1.98 11.23 1.84
CA GLU A 47 -2.07 10.06 0.97
C GLU A 47 -1.97 10.50 -0.49
N GLU A 48 -1.39 9.68 -1.36
CA GLU A 48 -1.32 9.90 -2.80
C GLU A 48 -1.55 8.60 -3.56
N MET A 49 -2.57 8.56 -4.43
CA MET A 49 -2.76 7.45 -5.37
C MET A 49 -1.65 7.43 -6.42
N LEU A 50 -1.18 6.23 -6.76
CA LEU A 50 -0.05 6.03 -7.69
C LEU A 50 -0.51 5.35 -8.99
N PRO A 51 -1.36 5.97 -9.83
CA PRO A 51 -1.96 5.33 -11.01
C PRO A 51 -0.95 4.93 -12.09
N ARG A 52 0.28 5.48 -12.04
CA ARG A 52 1.37 5.17 -12.98
C ARG A 52 2.33 4.10 -12.45
N LEU A 53 2.19 3.69 -11.19
CA LEU A 53 3.00 2.65 -10.58
C LEU A 53 2.18 1.36 -10.52
N ASN A 54 2.65 0.31 -11.18
CA ASN A 54 2.06 -1.02 -11.05
C ASN A 54 2.81 -1.86 -10.01
N ILE A 55 2.16 -2.92 -9.53
CA ILE A 55 2.69 -3.74 -8.43
C ILE A 55 4.01 -4.45 -8.79
N GLN A 56 4.17 -4.91 -10.04
CA GLN A 56 5.39 -5.58 -10.47
C GLN A 56 6.59 -4.62 -10.44
N THR A 57 6.39 -3.39 -10.88
CA THR A 57 7.41 -2.32 -10.79
C THR A 57 7.75 -2.01 -9.34
N LEU A 58 6.74 -1.89 -8.47
CA LEU A 58 6.97 -1.67 -7.04
C LEU A 58 7.83 -2.79 -6.44
N MET A 59 7.49 -4.07 -6.69
CA MET A 59 8.26 -5.21 -6.18
C MET A 59 9.72 -5.15 -6.62
N LYS A 60 9.99 -4.85 -7.89
CA LYS A 60 11.37 -4.69 -8.39
C LYS A 60 12.12 -3.57 -7.68
N VAL A 61 11.46 -2.43 -7.44
CA VAL A 61 12.09 -1.30 -6.74
C VAL A 61 12.40 -1.63 -5.28
N LEU A 62 11.52 -2.39 -4.62
CA LEU A 62 11.69 -2.82 -3.23
C LEU A 62 12.64 -4.00 -3.06
N GLY A 63 13.20 -4.55 -4.14
CA GLY A 63 14.11 -5.69 -4.09
C GLY A 63 13.42 -7.05 -3.98
N ASN A 64 12.23 -7.18 -4.56
CA ASN A 64 11.38 -8.38 -4.56
C ASN A 64 11.10 -8.92 -3.15
N PRO A 65 10.48 -8.12 -2.27
CA PRO A 65 10.07 -8.62 -0.96
C PRO A 65 9.09 -9.79 -1.12
N ALA A 66 9.05 -10.68 -0.12
CA ALA A 66 8.06 -11.76 -0.10
C ALA A 66 6.65 -11.16 -0.18
N TRP A 67 5.93 -11.48 -1.24
CA TRP A 67 4.55 -11.10 -1.45
C TRP A 67 3.63 -12.24 -0.99
N ASN A 68 2.65 -11.94 -0.15
CA ASN A 68 1.53 -12.83 0.07
C ASN A 68 0.24 -12.01 0.11
N ARG A 69 -0.91 -12.69 -0.02
CA ARG A 69 -2.25 -12.05 0.00
C ARG A 69 -2.63 -11.41 1.35
N VAL A 70 -1.72 -11.34 2.30
CA VAL A 70 -1.95 -10.80 3.66
C VAL A 70 -1.15 -9.51 3.87
N TYR A 71 0.05 -9.40 3.30
CA TYR A 71 0.91 -8.22 3.42
C TYR A 71 0.79 -7.31 2.21
N HIS A 72 0.09 -6.20 2.42
CA HIS A 72 -0.20 -5.21 1.41
C HIS A 72 0.44 -3.84 1.69
N CYS A 73 1.42 -3.76 2.59
CA CYS A 73 2.02 -2.50 3.01
C CYS A 73 3.55 -2.62 3.12
N TRP A 74 4.28 -1.68 2.53
CA TRP A 74 5.74 -1.65 2.58
C TRP A 74 6.26 -0.29 3.01
N VAL A 75 7.20 -0.30 3.96
CA VAL A 75 7.96 0.90 4.33
C VAL A 75 8.89 1.33 3.20
N ILE A 76 8.86 2.61 2.87
CA ILE A 76 9.71 3.20 1.84
C ILE A 76 10.98 3.76 2.49
N GLN A 77 12.08 3.06 2.27
CA GLN A 77 13.40 3.46 2.75
C GLN A 77 14.06 4.44 1.78
N ALA A 78 15.00 5.25 2.27
CA ALA A 78 15.70 6.27 1.49
C ALA A 78 16.30 5.73 0.17
N ARG A 79 16.82 4.50 0.18
CA ARG A 79 17.38 3.85 -1.02
C ARG A 79 16.35 3.61 -2.13
N HIS A 80 15.06 3.51 -1.82
CA HIS A 80 13.99 3.28 -2.81
C HIS A 80 13.50 4.60 -3.42
N MET A 81 13.64 5.72 -2.70
CA MET A 81 13.00 7.00 -3.02
C MET A 81 13.38 7.57 -4.39
N PRO A 82 14.66 7.59 -4.84
CA PRO A 82 15.00 8.12 -6.16
C PRO A 82 14.28 7.41 -7.30
N ARG A 83 14.11 6.09 -7.19
CA ARG A 83 13.38 5.29 -8.21
C ARG A 83 11.88 5.56 -8.15
N LEU A 84 11.31 5.68 -6.95
CA LEU A 84 9.88 5.91 -6.77
C LEU A 84 9.43 7.34 -7.12
N GLN A 85 10.30 8.33 -6.95
CA GLN A 85 9.96 9.75 -7.17
C GLN A 85 9.44 10.04 -8.59
N HIS A 86 9.82 9.24 -9.59
CA HIS A 86 9.33 9.36 -10.96
C HIS A 86 7.81 9.13 -11.09
N PHE A 87 7.24 8.35 -10.18
CA PHE A 87 5.83 8.00 -10.16
C PHE A 87 5.00 8.88 -9.23
N ILE A 88 5.66 9.55 -8.28
CA ILE A 88 5.08 10.24 -7.13
C ILE A 88 5.23 11.74 -7.29
N LYS A 89 4.14 12.49 -7.12
CA LYS A 89 4.14 13.96 -7.14
C LYS A 89 4.67 14.53 -5.83
N HIS A 90 4.30 13.94 -4.70
CA HIS A 90 4.82 14.32 -3.40
C HIS A 90 6.33 14.19 -3.33
N ARG A 91 6.99 15.19 -2.75
CA ARG A 91 8.45 15.15 -2.54
C ARG A 91 8.74 14.47 -1.21
N PHE A 92 9.65 13.51 -1.22
CA PHE A 92 10.08 12.87 0.01
C PHE A 92 10.84 13.85 0.92
N ASP A 93 10.48 13.85 2.19
CA ASP A 93 11.14 14.58 3.28
C ASP A 93 11.26 13.62 4.47
N THR A 94 12.38 12.89 4.50
CA THR A 94 12.66 11.84 5.50
C THR A 94 12.93 12.40 6.90
N ASP A 95 13.17 13.71 7.01
CA ASP A 95 13.38 14.38 8.30
C ASP A 95 12.04 14.63 9.00
N LYS A 96 10.95 14.69 8.23
CA LYS A 96 9.60 14.95 8.76
C LYS A 96 8.69 13.74 8.77
N PHE A 97 8.84 12.83 7.81
CA PHE A 97 7.86 11.78 7.57
C PHE A 97 8.45 10.39 7.41
N VAL A 98 7.65 9.39 7.82
CA VAL A 98 7.81 7.98 7.44
C VAL A 98 6.80 7.66 6.35
N TYR A 99 7.24 6.91 5.36
CA TYR A 99 6.48 6.64 4.14
C TYR A 99 6.16 5.15 4.01
N PHE A 100 4.94 4.85 3.57
CA PHE A 100 4.49 3.51 3.27
C PHE A 100 3.78 3.49 1.91
N ILE A 101 3.92 2.42 1.15
CA ILE A 101 3.02 2.17 0.01
C ILE A 101 2.13 0.99 0.37
N GLU A 102 0.82 1.19 0.22
CA GLU A 102 -0.21 0.20 0.39
C GLU A 102 -0.77 -0.27 -0.96
N ALA A 103 -1.14 -1.55 -1.05
CA ALA A 103 -1.73 -2.16 -2.23
C ALA A 103 -3.15 -2.66 -1.93
N TYR A 104 -4.12 -2.26 -2.74
CA TYR A 104 -5.51 -2.68 -2.61
C TYR A 104 -5.93 -3.48 -3.83
N ASN A 105 -6.57 -4.63 -3.62
CA ASN A 105 -7.16 -5.38 -4.71
C ASN A 105 -8.36 -4.60 -5.25
N SER A 106 -8.44 -4.37 -6.56
CA SER A 106 -9.55 -3.63 -7.19
C SER A 106 -10.88 -4.39 -7.22
N GLN A 107 -10.99 -5.52 -6.50
CA GLN A 107 -12.22 -6.31 -6.50
C GLN A 107 -13.22 -5.72 -5.51
N GLY A 108 -14.12 -4.87 -5.99
CA GLY A 108 -15.44 -4.72 -5.38
C GLY A 108 -15.91 -3.34 -4.91
N SER A 109 -15.58 -2.23 -5.56
CA SER A 109 -16.49 -1.07 -5.52
C SER A 109 -17.44 -1.14 -6.71
N ALA A 110 -18.52 -1.92 -6.58
CA ALA A 110 -19.70 -1.64 -7.38
C ALA A 110 -20.11 -0.17 -7.12
N PRO A 111 -20.44 0.63 -8.14
CA PRO A 111 -20.99 1.95 -7.88
C PRO A 111 -22.26 1.76 -7.05
N ALA A 112 -22.35 2.45 -5.92
CA ALA A 112 -23.57 2.51 -5.13
C ALA A 112 -24.69 2.92 -6.08
N THR A 113 -25.54 1.97 -6.46
CA THR A 113 -26.70 2.25 -7.29
C THR A 113 -27.61 3.09 -6.41
N GLU A 114 -27.71 4.36 -6.78
CA GLU A 114 -28.67 5.32 -6.29
C GLU A 114 -30.03 4.62 -6.15
N LEU A 115 -30.47 4.44 -4.90
CA LEU A 115 -31.79 3.91 -4.60
C LEU A 115 -32.79 4.97 -5.06
N ALA A 116 -33.25 4.84 -6.31
CA ALA A 116 -34.31 5.67 -6.86
C ALA A 116 -35.51 5.62 -5.90
N LYS A 117 -35.80 6.78 -5.32
CA LYS A 117 -36.96 7.03 -4.47
C LYS A 117 -38.21 6.76 -5.31
N PRO A 118 -39.17 5.91 -4.88
CA PRO A 118 -40.43 5.81 -5.60
C PRO A 118 -41.14 7.16 -5.52
N ALA A 119 -41.43 7.74 -6.68
CA ALA A 119 -42.28 8.92 -6.79
C ALA A 119 -43.72 8.57 -6.38
N PRO A 120 -44.48 9.53 -5.81
CA PRO A 120 -45.87 9.34 -5.40
C PRO A 120 -46.82 9.15 -6.59
#